data_AF-A0A815MDS2-F1
#
_entry.id   AF-A0A815MDS2-F1
#
_cell.length_a   1.000
_cell.length_b   1.000
_cell.length_c   1.000
_cell.angle_alpha   90.00
_cell.angle_beta   90.00
_cell.angle_gamma   90.00
#
_symmetry.space_group_name_H-M   'P 1'
#
loop_
_entity.id
_entity.type
_entity.pdbx_description
1 polymer ?
#
loop_
_entity_poly.entity_id
_entity_poly.type
_entity_poly.pdbx_seq_one_letter_code
_entity_poly.pdbx_strand_id
1 'polypeptide(L)'
;TARVANYFYEAGLQAYRDDGYVPERVICVLPEGLNFDGRSAVIRSQQTHLTRALCNAMIDVANTTICVFNAGAIRLDDQIMGTITQYDILRCLPFPTNIISVRVNGVTLVKALNRGLMNINTGMFISYTGLEYDAVLEKWFLHPHRQPLDDENLILTIATIPYFVQNTELKHAYDHVATYKTMTRAFIDYLEKIYVKKIHSHA
;
A
#
# COMPACT_ATOMS: atom_id res chain seq x y z
N THR A 1 -0.56 -33.10 10.91
CA THR A 1 -1.78 -33.36 11.71
C THR A 1 -2.37 -32.03 12.17
N ALA A 2 -3.66 -31.97 12.50
CA ALA A 2 -4.31 -30.75 12.99
C ALA A 2 -3.56 -30.11 14.18
N ARG A 3 -3.00 -30.95 15.08
CA ARG A 3 -2.18 -30.50 16.20
C ARG A 3 -0.97 -29.64 15.80
N VAL A 4 -0.27 -30.04 14.73
CA VAL A 4 0.91 -29.30 14.25
C VAL A 4 0.49 -27.97 13.61
N ALA A 5 -0.61 -27.97 12.84
CA ALA A 5 -1.15 -26.74 12.25
C ALA A 5 -1.58 -25.74 13.34
N ASN A 6 -2.31 -26.19 14.36
CA ASN A 6 -2.74 -25.35 15.47
C ASN A 6 -1.55 -24.78 16.25
N TYR A 7 -0.49 -25.56 16.47
CA TYR A 7 0.72 -25.06 17.12
C TYR A 7 1.33 -23.87 16.39
N PHE A 8 1.53 -23.97 15.07
CA PHE A 8 2.10 -22.87 14.28
C PHE A 8 1.16 -21.67 14.16
N TYR A 9 -0.15 -21.92 14.10
CA TYR A 9 -1.15 -20.86 14.13
C TYR A 9 -1.07 -20.04 15.42
N GLU A 10 -1.11 -20.71 16.57
CA GLU A 10 -1.02 -20.04 17.88
C GLU A 10 0.33 -19.35 18.09
N ALA A 11 1.43 -19.96 17.64
CA ALA A 11 2.75 -19.33 17.68
C ALA A 11 2.78 -18.04 16.84
N GLY A 12 2.14 -18.02 15.67
CA GLY A 12 2.01 -16.83 14.83
C GLY A 12 1.17 -15.73 15.50
N LEU A 13 0.03 -16.10 16.10
CA LEU A 13 -0.78 -15.14 16.86
C LEU A 13 -0.02 -14.57 18.06
N GLN A 14 0.76 -15.39 18.75
CA GLN A 14 1.58 -14.94 19.87
C GLN A 14 2.67 -13.97 19.41
N ALA A 15 3.36 -14.26 18.29
CA ALA A 15 4.34 -13.34 17.73
C ALA A 15 3.72 -11.96 17.41
N TYR A 16 2.51 -11.93 16.85
CA TYR A 16 1.81 -10.66 16.64
C TYR A 16 1.48 -9.94 17.95
N ARG A 17 1.09 -10.68 19.00
CA ARG A 17 0.87 -10.10 20.33
C ARG A 17 2.15 -9.51 20.93
N ASP A 18 3.27 -10.20 20.76
CA ASP A 18 4.58 -9.74 21.21
C ASP A 18 5.01 -8.44 20.48
N ASP A 19 4.63 -8.29 19.21
CA ASP A 19 4.80 -7.06 18.42
C ASP A 19 3.78 -5.93 18.77
N GLY A 20 2.91 -6.17 19.75
CA GLY A 20 1.93 -5.21 20.26
C GLY A 20 0.62 -5.14 19.46
N TYR A 21 0.32 -6.15 18.64
CA TYR A 21 -0.95 -6.29 17.95
C TYR A 21 -1.96 -7.12 18.76
N VAL A 22 -3.24 -6.96 18.46
CA VAL A 22 -4.34 -7.76 19.00
C VAL A 22 -5.07 -8.38 17.81
N PRO A 23 -4.64 -9.56 17.32
CA PRO A 23 -5.13 -10.15 16.07
C PRO A 23 -6.66 -10.21 15.95
N GLU A 24 -7.35 -10.50 17.05
CA GLU A 24 -8.81 -10.66 17.12
C GLU A 24 -9.56 -9.32 17.16
N ARG A 25 -8.86 -8.20 17.38
CA ARG A 25 -9.50 -6.88 17.43
C ARG A 25 -10.08 -6.53 16.08
N VAL A 26 -11.38 -6.24 16.07
CA VAL A 26 -12.08 -5.67 14.93
C VAL A 26 -11.58 -4.24 14.71
N ILE A 27 -11.17 -3.94 13.48
CA ILE A 27 -10.70 -2.64 13.02
C ILE A 27 -11.85 -1.84 12.40
N CYS A 28 -12.59 -2.46 11.48
CA CYS A 28 -13.72 -1.81 10.82
C CYS A 28 -14.66 -2.83 10.17
N VAL A 29 -15.75 -2.34 9.57
CA VAL A 29 -16.63 -3.11 8.70
C VAL A 29 -16.70 -2.42 7.35
N LEU A 30 -16.30 -3.10 6.28
CA LEU A 30 -16.41 -2.56 4.92
C LEU A 30 -17.90 -2.44 4.50
N PRO A 31 -18.25 -1.40 3.73
CA PRO A 31 -19.57 -1.30 3.11
C PRO A 31 -19.91 -2.51 2.25
N GLU A 32 -21.21 -2.80 2.13
CA GLU A 32 -21.70 -3.85 1.25
C GLU A 32 -21.25 -3.61 -0.20
N GLY A 33 -20.81 -4.68 -0.88
CA GLY A 33 -20.28 -4.63 -2.24
C GLY A 33 -18.83 -4.17 -2.36
N LEU A 34 -18.20 -3.66 -1.29
CA LEU A 34 -16.78 -3.35 -1.28
C LEU A 34 -15.96 -4.56 -0.81
N ASN A 35 -14.98 -4.98 -1.61
CA ASN A 35 -13.98 -5.96 -1.20
C ASN A 35 -12.56 -5.37 -1.30
N PHE A 36 -11.67 -5.93 -0.48
CA PHE A 36 -10.23 -5.75 -0.61
C PHE A 36 -9.65 -6.99 -1.26
N ASP A 37 -9.57 -6.97 -2.60
CA ASP A 37 -8.94 -8.03 -3.38
C ASP A 37 -7.41 -7.93 -3.30
N GLY A 38 -6.80 -8.92 -2.65
CA GLY A 38 -5.35 -9.09 -2.53
C GLY A 38 -4.84 -10.39 -3.15
N ARG A 39 -5.60 -10.99 -4.08
CA ARG A 39 -5.16 -12.17 -4.83
C ARG A 39 -3.95 -11.82 -5.68
N SER A 40 -2.90 -12.63 -5.61
CA SER A 40 -1.61 -12.32 -6.27
C SER A 40 -1.77 -12.13 -7.78
N ALA A 41 -2.67 -12.88 -8.41
CA ALA A 41 -2.97 -12.77 -9.84
C ALA A 41 -3.61 -11.43 -10.25
N VAL A 42 -4.25 -10.74 -9.30
CA VAL A 42 -4.97 -9.48 -9.54
C VAL A 42 -4.09 -8.28 -9.20
N ILE A 43 -3.56 -8.22 -7.97
CA ILE A 43 -2.79 -7.05 -7.51
C ILE A 43 -1.46 -6.85 -8.27
N ARG A 44 -0.98 -7.87 -8.98
CA ARG A 44 0.24 -7.81 -9.79
C ARG A 44 -0.01 -7.40 -11.24
N SER A 45 -1.25 -7.14 -11.62
CA SER A 45 -1.63 -6.77 -12.99
C SER A 45 -2.53 -5.56 -13.06
N GLN A 46 -3.23 -5.22 -11.97
CA GLN A 46 -4.13 -4.09 -11.90
C GLN A 46 -4.24 -3.52 -10.48
N GLN A 47 -4.71 -2.28 -10.38
CA GLN A 47 -5.08 -1.70 -9.10
C GLN A 47 -6.39 -2.30 -8.57
N THR A 48 -6.49 -2.49 -7.27
CA THR A 48 -7.71 -2.93 -6.57
C THR A 48 -8.13 -1.89 -5.53
N HIS A 49 -9.30 -2.09 -4.90
CA HIS A 49 -9.68 -1.24 -3.77
C HIS A 49 -8.69 -1.35 -2.60
N LEU A 50 -8.08 -2.52 -2.39
CA LEU A 50 -7.05 -2.73 -1.39
C LEU A 50 -5.80 -1.89 -1.68
N THR A 51 -5.25 -1.99 -2.90
CA THR A 51 -4.01 -1.26 -3.24
C THR A 51 -4.21 0.25 -3.18
N ARG A 52 -5.39 0.73 -3.59
CA ARG A 52 -5.74 2.15 -3.51
C ARG A 52 -5.92 2.63 -2.07
N ALA A 53 -6.58 1.84 -1.22
CA ALA A 53 -6.73 2.16 0.20
C ALA A 53 -5.37 2.19 0.91
N LEU A 54 -4.44 1.29 0.56
CA LEU A 54 -3.06 1.32 1.05
C LEU A 54 -2.32 2.58 0.61
N CYS A 55 -2.37 2.95 -0.67
CA CYS A 55 -1.81 4.21 -1.15
C CYS A 55 -2.37 5.40 -0.37
N ASN A 56 -3.69 5.43 -0.13
CA ASN A 56 -4.34 6.50 0.61
C ASN A 56 -3.88 6.56 2.07
N ALA A 57 -3.71 5.41 2.73
CA ALA A 57 -3.15 5.35 4.08
C ALA A 57 -1.70 5.88 4.13
N MET A 58 -0.90 5.57 3.10
CA MET A 58 0.48 6.03 3.01
C MET A 58 0.57 7.55 2.83
N ILE A 59 -0.24 8.14 1.94
CA ILE A 59 -0.25 9.60 1.75
C ILE A 59 -0.85 10.35 2.94
N ASP A 60 -1.82 9.77 3.66
CA ASP A 60 -2.42 10.38 4.86
C ASP A 60 -1.37 10.58 5.96
N VAL A 61 -0.50 9.60 6.18
CA VAL A 61 0.59 9.70 7.16
C VAL A 61 1.74 10.55 6.66
N ALA A 62 2.09 10.47 5.37
CA ALA A 62 3.21 11.20 4.79
C ALA A 62 2.90 12.67 4.45
N ASN A 63 1.63 13.07 4.51
CA ASN A 63 1.14 14.39 4.11
C ASN A 63 1.62 14.79 2.69
N THR A 64 1.40 13.90 1.73
CA THR A 64 1.67 14.14 0.30
C THR A 64 0.43 13.77 -0.52
N THR A 65 0.50 13.90 -1.84
CA THR A 65 -0.56 13.52 -2.78
C THR A 65 -0.19 12.32 -3.65
N ILE A 66 1.09 11.94 -3.70
CA ILE A 66 1.59 10.88 -4.56
C ILE A 66 2.06 9.72 -3.68
N CYS A 67 1.56 8.52 -3.96
CA CYS A 67 2.12 7.28 -3.42
C CYS A 67 2.43 6.33 -4.56
N VAL A 68 3.56 5.63 -4.45
CA VAL A 68 3.94 4.54 -5.34
C VAL A 68 4.62 3.44 -4.53
N PHE A 69 4.18 2.20 -4.69
CA PHE A 69 4.87 1.03 -4.12
C PHE A 69 4.60 -0.21 -4.97
N ASN A 70 5.43 -1.25 -4.83
CA ASN A 70 5.27 -2.49 -5.58
C ASN A 70 4.32 -3.48 -4.89
N ALA A 71 3.52 -4.19 -5.69
CA ALA A 71 2.51 -5.15 -5.24
C ALA A 71 3.06 -6.29 -4.38
N GLY A 72 4.36 -6.60 -4.50
CA GLY A 72 5.05 -7.60 -3.67
C GLY A 72 5.00 -7.33 -2.17
N ALA A 73 4.70 -6.11 -1.74
CA ALA A 73 4.48 -5.75 -0.34
C ALA A 73 3.21 -6.41 0.25
N ILE A 74 2.27 -6.87 -0.59
CA ILE A 74 0.99 -7.46 -0.18
C ILE A 74 1.03 -8.98 -0.35
N ARG A 75 0.64 -9.73 0.69
CA ARG A 75 0.73 -11.21 0.78
C ARG A 75 -0.58 -11.83 1.30
N LEU A 76 -1.71 -11.48 0.70
CA LEU A 76 -3.02 -11.95 1.14
C LEU A 76 -3.48 -13.24 0.44
N ASP A 77 -3.38 -13.25 -0.89
CA ASP A 77 -3.89 -14.28 -1.80
C ASP A 77 -5.39 -14.63 -1.65
N ASP A 78 -6.18 -13.65 -1.22
CA ASP A 78 -7.59 -13.79 -0.84
C ASP A 78 -8.32 -12.44 -1.03
N GLN A 79 -9.63 -12.41 -0.81
CA GLN A 79 -10.44 -11.19 -0.76
C GLN A 79 -11.01 -10.98 0.66
N ILE A 80 -10.74 -9.82 1.25
CA ILE A 80 -11.34 -9.45 2.54
C ILE A 80 -12.61 -8.64 2.29
N MET A 81 -13.69 -8.95 3.00
CA MET A 81 -14.98 -8.24 2.93
C MET A 81 -15.67 -8.26 4.29
N GLY A 82 -16.57 -7.30 4.54
CA GLY A 82 -17.28 -7.19 5.80
C GLY A 82 -16.37 -6.80 6.96
N THR A 83 -16.45 -7.53 8.08
CA THR A 83 -15.65 -7.28 9.29
C THR A 83 -14.17 -7.54 9.05
N ILE A 84 -13.34 -6.53 9.29
CA ILE A 84 -11.88 -6.62 9.20
C ILE A 84 -11.29 -6.68 10.60
N THR A 85 -10.45 -7.67 10.86
CA THR A 85 -9.67 -7.78 12.10
C THR A 85 -8.22 -7.32 11.90
N GLN A 86 -7.46 -7.14 12.98
CA GLN A 86 -6.01 -6.91 12.84
C GLN A 86 -5.32 -8.10 12.18
N TYR A 87 -5.77 -9.33 12.45
CA TYR A 87 -5.23 -10.52 11.80
C TYR A 87 -5.32 -10.44 10.27
N ASP A 88 -6.45 -9.95 9.74
CA ASP A 88 -6.62 -9.76 8.29
C ASP A 88 -5.59 -8.80 7.70
N ILE A 89 -5.26 -7.73 8.43
CA ILE A 89 -4.25 -6.76 7.99
C ILE A 89 -2.83 -7.33 8.13
N LEU A 90 -2.56 -8.05 9.22
CA LEU A 90 -1.24 -8.65 9.51
C LEU A 90 -0.88 -9.71 8.48
N ARG A 91 -1.81 -10.60 8.12
CA ARG A 91 -1.58 -11.58 7.04
C ARG A 91 -1.45 -10.90 5.67
N CYS A 92 -2.13 -9.77 5.46
CA CYS A 92 -2.04 -8.99 4.22
C CYS A 92 -0.68 -8.29 4.06
N LEU A 93 -0.12 -7.75 5.15
CA LEU A 93 1.13 -6.98 5.20
C LEU A 93 2.11 -7.63 6.20
N PRO A 94 2.69 -8.79 5.87
CA PRO A 94 3.50 -9.56 6.82
C PRO A 94 4.91 -8.98 7.02
N PHE A 95 5.32 -8.01 6.20
CA PHE A 95 6.63 -7.39 6.31
C PHE A 95 6.53 -6.11 7.15
N PRO A 96 7.40 -5.92 8.16
CA PRO A 96 7.42 -4.71 8.98
C PRO A 96 8.07 -3.54 8.22
N THR A 97 7.49 -3.18 7.08
CA THR A 97 8.02 -2.15 6.20
C THR A 97 7.52 -0.77 6.63
N ASN A 98 8.44 0.12 6.98
CA ASN A 98 8.13 1.53 7.20
C ASN A 98 7.73 2.22 5.90
N ILE A 99 6.80 3.16 6.02
CA ILE A 99 6.55 4.14 4.97
C ILE A 99 7.67 5.18 5.03
N ILE A 100 8.16 5.59 3.87
CA ILE A 100 9.09 6.72 3.74
C ILE A 100 8.51 7.74 2.76
N SER A 101 8.87 9.00 2.94
CA SER A 101 8.72 10.02 1.92
C SER A 101 10.07 10.37 1.33
N VAL A 102 10.11 10.55 0.02
CA VAL A 102 11.33 10.93 -0.71
C VAL A 102 11.02 12.04 -1.71
N ARG A 103 11.98 12.92 -1.97
CA ARG A 103 11.93 13.87 -3.09
C ARG A 103 12.67 13.27 -4.28
N VAL A 104 12.06 13.39 -5.45
CA VAL A 104 12.61 12.87 -6.71
C VAL A 104 12.19 13.78 -7.86
N ASN A 105 13.05 13.92 -8.88
CA ASN A 105 12.66 14.61 -10.10
C ASN A 105 11.70 13.78 -10.96
N GLY A 106 10.92 14.46 -11.78
CA GLY A 106 9.89 13.86 -12.59
C GLY A 106 10.39 12.78 -13.55
N VAL A 107 11.51 13.02 -14.25
CA VAL A 107 12.15 12.05 -15.16
C VAL A 107 12.51 10.73 -14.45
N THR A 108 13.08 10.81 -13.25
CA THR A 108 13.49 9.62 -12.47
C THR A 108 12.26 8.85 -12.00
N LEU A 109 11.22 9.56 -11.56
CA LEU A 109 9.94 8.94 -11.20
C LEU A 109 9.30 8.22 -12.41
N VAL A 110 9.29 8.85 -13.59
CA VAL A 110 8.77 8.23 -14.83
C VAL A 110 9.51 6.93 -15.15
N LYS A 111 10.84 6.88 -15.02
CA LYS A 111 11.60 5.65 -15.25
C LYS A 111 11.17 4.52 -14.30
N ALA A 112 11.01 4.83 -13.01
CA ALA A 112 10.54 3.87 -12.01
C ALA A 112 9.10 3.40 -12.29
N LEU A 113 8.22 4.31 -12.73
CA LEU A 113 6.84 3.97 -13.08
C LEU A 113 6.75 3.09 -14.33
N ASN A 114 7.51 3.41 -15.38
CA ASN A 114 7.57 2.63 -16.62
C ASN A 114 8.13 1.22 -16.36
N ARG A 115 9.10 1.10 -15.46
CA ARG A 115 9.56 -0.20 -14.98
C ARG A 115 8.43 -1.01 -14.34
N GLY A 116 7.56 -0.37 -13.56
CA GLY A 116 6.37 -1.00 -13.02
C GLY A 116 5.43 -1.56 -14.09
N LEU A 117 5.18 -0.79 -15.17
CA LEU A 117 4.35 -1.23 -16.30
C LEU A 117 4.96 -2.40 -17.08
N MET A 118 6.29 -2.47 -17.19
CA MET A 118 6.99 -3.61 -17.81
C MET A 118 6.97 -4.88 -16.94
N ASN A 119 6.61 -4.76 -15.66
CA ASN A 119 6.66 -5.83 -14.67
C ASN A 119 5.28 -6.36 -14.28
N ILE A 120 4.30 -6.29 -15.19
CA ILE A 120 2.98 -6.90 -15.04
C ILE A 120 3.12 -8.40 -14.73
N ASN A 121 2.23 -8.91 -13.87
CA ASN A 121 2.20 -10.26 -13.31
C ASN A 121 3.37 -10.59 -12.35
N THR A 122 4.21 -9.62 -12.00
CA THR A 122 5.30 -9.79 -11.03
C THR A 122 5.03 -9.02 -9.74
N GLY A 123 5.82 -9.32 -8.69
CA GLY A 123 5.80 -8.53 -7.45
C GLY A 123 6.31 -7.10 -7.59
N MET A 124 6.87 -6.73 -8.75
CA MET A 124 7.34 -5.37 -9.07
C MET A 124 6.30 -4.51 -9.80
N PHE A 125 5.13 -5.06 -10.15
CA PHE A 125 4.01 -4.24 -10.61
C PHE A 125 3.64 -3.18 -9.58
N ILE A 126 3.31 -1.98 -10.04
CA ILE A 126 3.14 -0.81 -9.17
C ILE A 126 1.68 -0.57 -8.82
N SER A 127 1.47 -0.16 -7.57
CA SER A 127 0.25 0.51 -7.13
C SER A 127 0.56 1.99 -6.92
N TYR A 128 -0.35 2.87 -7.33
CA TYR A 128 -0.12 4.30 -7.27
C TYR A 128 -1.40 5.12 -7.03
N THR A 129 -1.23 6.32 -6.47
CA THR A 129 -2.26 7.37 -6.40
C THR A 129 -1.63 8.74 -6.70
N GLY A 130 -2.45 9.73 -7.06
CA GLY A 130 -2.00 11.07 -7.45
C GLY A 130 -1.37 11.16 -8.85
N LEU A 131 -1.39 10.06 -9.61
CA LEU A 131 -0.79 9.94 -10.93
C LEU A 131 -1.80 9.36 -11.94
N GLU A 132 -1.60 9.66 -13.21
CA GLU A 132 -2.38 9.14 -14.32
C GLU A 132 -1.44 8.70 -15.45
N TYR A 133 -1.68 7.52 -16.02
CA TYR A 133 -0.97 7.04 -17.21
C TYR A 133 -1.89 7.15 -18.43
N ASP A 134 -1.43 7.84 -19.45
CA ASP A 134 -2.08 7.92 -20.75
C ASP A 134 -1.46 6.88 -21.69
N ALA A 135 -2.21 5.83 -22.00
CA ALA A 135 -1.72 4.73 -22.85
C ALA A 135 -1.61 5.11 -24.33
N VAL A 136 -2.28 6.18 -24.79
CA VAL A 136 -2.18 6.64 -26.18
C VAL A 136 -0.92 7.48 -26.36
N LEU A 137 -0.62 8.33 -25.39
CA LEU A 137 0.58 9.17 -25.39
C LEU A 137 1.81 8.47 -24.81
N GLU A 138 1.62 7.32 -24.16
CA GLU A 138 2.62 6.59 -23.37
C GLU A 138 3.32 7.50 -22.34
N LYS A 139 2.53 8.34 -21.66
CA LYS A 139 3.04 9.38 -20.75
C LYS A 139 2.33 9.37 -19.40
N TRP A 140 3.09 9.76 -18.37
CA TRP A 140 2.59 9.96 -17.02
C TRP A 140 2.29 11.43 -16.75
N PHE A 141 1.20 11.64 -16.02
CA PHE A 141 0.71 12.95 -15.63
C PHE A 141 0.35 13.01 -14.14
N LEU A 142 0.45 14.20 -13.55
CA LEU A 142 -0.07 14.47 -12.21
C LEU A 142 -1.59 14.56 -12.27
N HIS A 143 -2.27 13.82 -11.39
CA HIS A 143 -3.72 13.93 -11.22
C HIS A 143 -4.07 15.06 -10.23
N PRO A 144 -5.11 15.89 -10.45
CA PRO A 144 -6.01 15.92 -11.60
C PRO A 144 -5.59 16.89 -12.71
N HIS A 145 -4.52 17.66 -12.51
CA HIS A 145 -4.16 18.80 -13.37
C HIS A 145 -3.55 18.42 -14.73
N ARG A 146 -3.22 17.15 -14.94
CA ARG A 146 -2.56 16.63 -16.13
C ARG A 146 -1.25 17.33 -16.49
N GLN A 147 -0.47 17.74 -15.49
CA GLN A 147 0.90 18.18 -15.72
C GLN A 147 1.77 16.97 -16.08
N PRO A 148 2.51 16.97 -17.21
CA PRO A 148 3.44 15.90 -17.55
C PRO A 148 4.52 15.71 -16.48
N LEU A 149 4.85 14.47 -16.16
CA LEU A 149 5.90 14.17 -15.18
C LEU A 149 7.32 14.25 -15.76
N ASP A 150 7.52 14.14 -17.08
CA ASP A 150 8.84 14.01 -17.69
C ASP A 150 9.57 15.37 -17.78
N ASP A 151 9.90 15.94 -16.61
CA ASP A 151 10.61 17.20 -16.43
C ASP A 151 11.63 17.05 -15.29
N GLU A 152 12.89 17.36 -15.56
CA GLU A 152 13.99 17.27 -14.57
C GLU A 152 13.88 18.32 -13.47
N ASN A 153 13.21 19.45 -13.74
CA ASN A 153 13.01 20.52 -12.77
C ASN A 153 11.77 20.30 -11.89
N LEU A 154 10.90 19.36 -12.27
CA LEU A 154 9.73 18.99 -11.49
C LEU A 154 10.14 18.09 -10.33
N ILE A 155 10.34 18.67 -9.15
CA ILE A 155 10.66 17.94 -7.93
C ILE A 155 9.38 17.57 -7.18
N LEU A 156 9.17 16.28 -6.97
CA LEU A 156 7.97 15.72 -6.35
C LEU A 156 8.32 15.01 -5.05
N THR A 157 7.49 15.19 -4.02
CA THR A 157 7.55 14.37 -2.80
C THR A 157 6.60 13.20 -2.95
N ILE A 158 7.09 11.97 -2.86
CA ILE A 158 6.27 10.76 -2.96
C ILE A 158 6.33 9.97 -1.65
N ALA A 159 5.21 9.36 -1.26
CA ALA A 159 5.17 8.31 -0.25
C ALA A 159 5.48 6.96 -0.92
N THR A 160 6.39 6.19 -0.33
CA THR A 160 6.81 4.90 -0.87
C THR A 160 7.35 4.01 0.25
N ILE A 161 8.00 2.91 -0.13
CA ILE A 161 8.68 1.98 0.77
C ILE A 161 10.15 1.82 0.39
N PRO A 162 11.05 1.54 1.35
CA PRO A 162 12.47 1.34 1.07
C PRO A 162 12.75 0.29 -0.01
N TYR A 163 11.98 -0.81 -0.02
CA TYR A 163 12.15 -1.87 -1.02
C TYR A 163 11.93 -1.36 -2.45
N PHE A 164 10.92 -0.51 -2.67
CA PHE A 164 10.64 0.05 -3.98
C PHE A 164 11.78 0.96 -4.44
N VAL A 165 12.27 1.82 -3.54
CA VAL A 165 13.41 2.70 -3.84
C VAL A 165 14.63 1.89 -4.26
N GLN A 166 15.03 0.89 -3.45
CA GLN A 166 16.22 0.06 -3.66
C GLN A 166 16.18 -0.77 -4.95
N ASN A 167 14.99 -1.13 -5.44
CA ASN A 167 14.81 -2.02 -6.59
C ASN A 167 14.34 -1.31 -7.86
N THR A 168 14.37 0.02 -7.87
CA THR A 168 14.03 0.86 -9.03
C THR A 168 15.10 1.91 -9.27
N GLU A 169 14.85 2.77 -10.26
CA GLU A 169 15.72 3.87 -10.67
C GLU A 169 15.84 4.94 -9.57
N LEU A 170 14.88 4.96 -8.63
CA LEU A 170 14.91 5.86 -7.47
C LEU A 170 16.19 5.68 -6.64
N LYS A 171 16.76 4.47 -6.55
CA LYS A 171 17.97 4.20 -5.72
C LYS A 171 19.17 5.09 -6.05
N HIS A 172 19.21 5.65 -7.25
CA HIS A 172 20.32 6.48 -7.72
C HIS A 172 20.09 7.98 -7.53
N ALA A 173 18.85 8.42 -7.38
CA ALA A 173 18.50 9.83 -7.36
C ALA A 173 17.21 10.06 -6.56
N TYR A 174 17.35 10.17 -5.24
CA TYR A 174 16.28 10.59 -4.35
C TYR A 174 16.88 11.29 -3.12
N ASP A 175 16.14 12.24 -2.56
CA ASP A 175 16.42 12.78 -1.23
C ASP A 175 15.44 12.17 -0.24
N HIS A 176 15.93 11.50 0.80
CA HIS A 176 15.08 11.04 1.89
C HIS A 176 14.52 12.24 2.66
N VAL A 177 13.20 12.27 2.89
CA VAL A 177 12.53 13.34 3.62
C VAL A 177 12.23 12.89 5.05
N ALA A 178 11.50 11.78 5.19
CA ALA A 178 11.09 11.26 6.48
C ALA A 178 10.78 9.76 6.43
N THR A 179 10.88 9.13 7.60
CA THR A 179 10.43 7.77 7.85
C THR A 179 9.26 7.83 8.82
N TYR A 180 8.20 7.09 8.53
CA TYR A 180 6.98 7.05 9.31
C TYR A 180 6.75 5.67 9.92
N LYS A 181 5.57 5.47 10.51
CA LYS A 181 5.12 4.16 11.00
C LYS A 181 5.08 3.10 9.88
N THR A 182 4.97 1.84 10.28
CA THR A 182 4.85 0.72 9.33
C THR A 182 3.61 0.85 8.46
N MET A 183 3.67 0.31 7.24
CA MET A 183 2.51 0.20 6.35
C MET A 183 1.32 -0.44 7.08
N THR A 184 1.59 -1.48 7.88
CA THR A 184 0.58 -2.20 8.67
C THR A 184 -0.12 -1.28 9.66
N ARG A 185 0.63 -0.51 10.46
CA ARG A 185 0.02 0.43 11.43
C ARG A 185 -0.70 1.57 10.73
N ALA A 186 -0.10 2.16 9.69
CA ALA A 186 -0.75 3.20 8.91
C ALA A 186 -2.06 2.75 8.30
N PHE A 187 -2.12 1.52 7.78
CA PHE A 187 -3.33 0.98 7.17
C PHE A 187 -4.41 0.71 8.22
N ILE A 188 -4.06 0.16 9.38
CA ILE A 188 -5.01 0.02 10.50
C ILE A 188 -5.59 1.39 10.87
N ASP A 189 -4.75 2.37 11.18
CA ASP A 189 -5.18 3.72 11.58
C ASP A 189 -6.10 4.36 10.52
N TYR A 190 -5.74 4.22 9.24
CA TYR A 190 -6.52 4.74 8.12
C TYR A 190 -7.89 4.06 8.00
N LEU A 191 -7.96 2.73 8.12
CA LEU A 191 -9.25 2.02 8.07
C LEU A 191 -10.14 2.39 9.25
N GLU A 192 -9.58 2.60 10.44
CA GLU A 192 -10.33 3.09 11.59
C GLU A 192 -10.89 4.49 11.33
N LYS A 193 -10.09 5.38 10.73
CA LYS A 193 -10.52 6.73 10.37
C LYS A 193 -11.66 6.74 9.33
N ILE A 194 -11.61 5.85 8.33
CA ILE A 194 -12.51 5.91 7.17
C ILE A 194 -13.76 5.04 7.32
N TYR A 195 -13.66 3.89 7.99
CA TYR A 195 -14.72 2.88 8.02
C TYR A 195 -15.26 2.58 9.42
N VAL A 196 -14.83 3.31 10.46
CA VAL A 196 -15.52 3.24 11.74
C VAL A 196 -16.90 3.87 11.58
N LYS A 197 -17.92 3.00 11.56
CA LYS A 197 -19.27 3.39 11.99
C LYS A 197 -19.11 4.10 13.33
N LYS A 198 -19.68 5.28 13.52
CA LYS A 198 -19.97 5.79 14.87
C LYS A 198 -20.79 4.70 15.58
N ILE A 199 -20.14 3.84 16.36
CA ILE A 199 -20.81 2.86 17.20
C ILE A 199 -21.37 3.65 18.39
N HIS A 200 -22.34 4.55 18.19
CA HIS A 200 -23.17 5.15 19.24
C HIS A 200 -24.45 5.70 18.62
N SER A 201 -25.55 4.96 18.83
CA SER A 201 -26.83 5.42 19.39
C SER A 201 -27.96 4.59 18.81
N HIS A 202 -28.43 3.57 19.53
CA HIS A 202 -29.83 3.17 19.69
C HIS A 202 -29.87 2.40 21.02
N ALA A 203 -29.88 3.17 22.11
CA ALA A 203 -30.52 2.78 23.34
C ALA A 203 -32.00 3.16 23.23
#